data_AF-A0A9D9D265-F1
#
_entry.id   AF-A0A9D9D265-F1
#
_cell.length_a   1.000
_cell.length_b   1.000
_cell.length_c   1.000
_cell.angle_alpha   90.00
_cell.angle_beta   90.00
_cell.angle_gamma   90.00
#
_symmetry.space_group_name_H-M   'P 1'
#
loop_
_entity.id
_entity.type
_entity.pdbx_description
1 polymer ?
#
loop_
_entity_poly.entity_id
_entity_poly.type
_entity_poly.pdbx_seq_one_letter_code
_entity_poly.pdbx_strand_id
1 'polypeptide(L)'
;MNLELLGSSGMAGVNFDSRFSGNSGFGYSVGLGYGYSNGGFDLPETKGNDGVSHEVGIPVEVNYLFGQKNSHFVFGAGAYAGAHINEAQSKPQFAYSFFGDVAYRYQKPTGFTFAVGIKPNIRRVFWPYITLGYSF
;
A
#
# COMPACT_ATOMS: atom_id res chain seq x y z
N MET A 1 8.12 -1.06 11.03
CA MET A 1 8.39 -1.13 9.57
C MET A 1 7.67 -2.36 9.04
N ASN A 2 6.96 -2.23 7.91
CA ASN A 2 6.06 -3.25 7.40
C ASN A 2 6.33 -3.52 5.91
N LEU A 3 6.24 -4.77 5.49
CA LEU A 3 6.15 -5.22 4.11
C LEU A 3 4.68 -5.28 3.71
N GLU A 4 4.27 -4.62 2.63
CA GLU A 4 2.95 -4.68 2.00
C GLU A 4 3.03 -5.55 0.74
N LEU A 5 2.01 -6.37 0.51
CA LEU A 5 1.81 -7.13 -0.72
C LEU A 5 0.44 -6.82 -1.31
N LEU A 6 0.40 -6.61 -2.64
CA LEU A 6 -0.81 -6.42 -3.47
C LEU A 6 -1.67 -5.18 -3.15
N GLY A 7 -1.13 -4.25 -2.35
CA GLY A 7 -1.83 -3.02 -1.96
C GLY A 7 -1.54 -1.82 -2.87
N SER A 8 -1.65 -0.63 -2.28
CA SER A 8 -1.34 0.65 -2.94
C SER A 8 0.13 0.80 -3.34
N SER A 9 1.03 -0.02 -2.79
CA SER A 9 2.45 -0.06 -3.16
C SER A 9 2.72 -0.88 -4.43
N GLY A 10 1.69 -1.31 -5.16
CA GLY A 10 1.81 -2.23 -6.29
C GLY A 10 1.83 -3.70 -5.82
N MET A 11 2.74 -4.52 -6.36
CA MET A 11 2.84 -5.92 -5.98
C MET A 11 3.44 -6.11 -4.59
N ALA A 12 4.49 -5.35 -4.29
CA ALA A 12 5.20 -5.42 -3.02
C ALA A 12 5.75 -4.05 -2.65
N GLY A 13 5.81 -3.75 -1.36
CA GLY A 13 6.39 -2.48 -0.91
C GLY A 13 6.80 -2.51 0.55
N VAL A 14 7.67 -1.58 0.93
CA VAL A 14 8.07 -1.39 2.32
C VAL A 14 7.52 -0.07 2.80
N ASN A 15 6.78 -0.11 3.90
CA ASN A 15 6.13 1.03 4.52
C ASN A 15 6.67 1.27 5.93
N PHE A 16 7.01 2.52 6.22
CA PHE A 16 7.17 3.02 7.57
C PHE A 16 5.81 3.53 8.06
N ASP A 17 5.33 3.01 9.18
CA ASP A 17 4.04 3.34 9.80
C ASP A 17 4.34 3.84 11.22
N SER A 18 3.85 5.04 11.54
CA SER A 18 4.04 5.68 12.83
C SER A 18 2.74 6.30 13.33
N ARG A 19 2.59 6.42 14.65
CA ARG A 19 1.45 7.10 15.29
C ARG A 19 1.86 8.51 15.68
N PHE A 20 0.94 9.47 15.59
CA PHE A 20 1.21 10.83 16.07
C PHE A 20 1.30 10.89 17.60
N SER A 21 0.60 10.00 18.30
CA SER A 21 0.66 9.89 19.76
C SER A 21 0.34 8.47 20.22
N GLY A 22 1.16 7.92 21.13
CA GLY A 22 0.95 6.59 21.71
C GLY A 22 0.94 5.46 20.69
N ASN A 23 0.14 4.42 20.97
CA ASN A 23 0.08 3.19 20.17
C ASN A 23 -1.26 3.02 19.41
N SER A 24 -2.12 4.03 19.41
CA SER A 24 -3.45 4.01 18.79
C SER A 24 -3.87 5.43 18.38
N GLY A 25 -4.94 5.55 17.60
CA GLY A 25 -5.43 6.81 17.08
C GLY A 25 -4.77 7.17 15.74
N PHE A 26 -4.64 8.47 15.47
CA PHE A 26 -4.11 8.96 14.21
C PHE A 26 -2.61 8.69 14.04
N GLY A 27 -2.23 8.38 12.82
CA GLY A 27 -0.86 8.16 12.39
C GLY A 27 -0.70 8.40 10.91
N TYR A 28 0.50 8.12 10.44
CA TYR A 28 0.86 8.22 9.03
C TYR A 28 1.67 7.01 8.61
N SER A 29 1.62 6.72 7.32
CA SER A 29 2.55 5.80 6.68
C SER A 29 3.09 6.35 5.38
N VAL A 30 4.36 6.06 5.12
CA VAL A 30 5.06 6.38 3.89
C VAL A 30 5.91 5.19 3.49
N GLY A 31 6.00 4.91 2.19
CA GLY A 31 6.79 3.77 1.75
C GLY A 31 7.34 3.87 0.35
N LEU A 32 7.87 2.74 -0.10
CA LEU A 32 8.34 2.52 -1.45
C LEU A 32 7.68 1.24 -1.97
N GLY A 33 7.00 1.36 -3.10
CA GLY A 33 6.32 0.30 -3.80
C GLY A 33 7.02 -0.09 -5.09
N TYR A 34 6.94 -1.37 -5.41
CA TYR A 34 7.34 -1.94 -6.69
C TYR A 34 6.25 -2.87 -7.24
N GLY A 35 5.91 -2.67 -8.50
CA GLY A 35 4.99 -3.51 -9.26
C GLY A 35 5.66 -4.06 -10.51
N TYR A 36 5.30 -5.29 -10.86
CA TYR A 36 5.65 -5.92 -12.12
C TYR A 36 4.38 -6.49 -12.75
N SER A 37 4.15 -6.21 -14.03
CA SER A 37 3.08 -6.87 -14.79
C SER A 37 3.59 -7.31 -16.15
N ASN A 38 3.33 -8.58 -16.48
CA ASN A 38 3.64 -9.20 -17.76
C ASN A 38 2.49 -10.14 -18.12
N GLY A 39 1.54 -9.64 -18.92
CA GLY A 39 0.43 -10.41 -19.47
C GLY A 39 -0.59 -10.94 -18.44
N GLY A 40 -1.82 -10.45 -18.52
CA GLY A 40 -3.02 -11.07 -17.92
C GLY A 40 -3.25 -10.87 -16.41
N PHE A 41 -2.22 -10.48 -15.64
CA PHE A 41 -2.40 -9.98 -14.28
C PHE A 41 -2.19 -8.46 -14.25
N ASP A 42 -3.20 -7.76 -14.75
CA ASP A 42 -3.28 -6.30 -14.64
C ASP A 42 -3.65 -5.97 -13.19
N LEU A 43 -2.66 -5.57 -12.38
CA LEU A 43 -2.98 -4.75 -11.21
C LEU A 43 -3.65 -3.49 -11.79
N PRO A 44 -4.86 -3.09 -11.36
CA PRO A 44 -5.72 -2.27 -12.24
C PRO A 44 -5.27 -0.81 -12.50
N GLU A 45 -4.04 -0.46 -12.13
CA GLU A 45 -3.33 0.77 -12.54
C GLU A 45 -2.28 0.54 -13.64
N THR A 46 -1.83 -0.69 -13.85
CA THR A 46 -1.01 -1.09 -14.99
C THR A 46 -1.95 -1.68 -16.04
N LYS A 47 -2.40 -0.86 -17.00
CA LYS A 47 -2.98 -1.41 -18.22
C LYS A 47 -1.87 -2.20 -18.92
N GLY A 48 -2.05 -3.51 -19.04
CA GLY A 48 -1.19 -4.39 -19.85
C GLY A 48 -1.34 -4.03 -21.33
N ASN A 49 -0.78 -2.90 -21.74
CA ASN A 49 -0.52 -2.62 -23.14
C ASN A 49 0.80 -3.32 -23.48
N ASP A 50 0.70 -4.35 -24.33
CA ASP A 50 1.77 -5.00 -25.10
C ASP A 50 3.18 -4.89 -24.48
N GLY A 51 3.47 -5.71 -23.46
CA GLY A 51 4.84 -5.88 -22.94
C GLY A 51 4.97 -6.02 -21.42
N VAL A 52 6.22 -6.05 -20.98
CA VAL A 52 6.60 -6.04 -19.56
C VAL A 52 6.53 -4.60 -19.04
N SER A 53 5.88 -4.41 -17.89
CA SER A 53 5.77 -3.13 -17.21
C SER A 53 6.28 -3.22 -15.78
N HIS A 54 7.08 -2.22 -15.41
CA HIS A 54 7.55 -2.00 -14.05
C HIS A 54 6.91 -0.74 -13.50
N GLU A 55 6.63 -0.77 -12.21
CA GLU A 55 6.08 0.35 -11.49
C GLU A 55 6.92 0.59 -10.24
N VAL A 56 7.30 1.83 -10.00
CA VAL A 56 7.92 2.27 -8.76
C VAL A 56 7.20 3.49 -8.25
N GLY A 57 6.95 3.56 -6.95
CA GLY A 57 6.28 4.73 -6.40
C GLY A 57 6.29 4.82 -4.90
N ILE A 58 5.75 5.93 -4.42
CA ILE A 58 5.71 6.32 -3.02
C ILE A 58 4.24 6.42 -2.62
N PRO A 59 3.72 5.45 -1.85
CA PRO A 59 2.47 5.62 -1.14
C PRO A 59 2.68 6.49 0.11
N VAL A 60 1.77 7.43 0.33
CA VAL A 60 1.66 8.21 1.57
C VAL A 60 0.21 8.14 2.05
N GLU A 61 0.01 7.89 3.34
CA GLU A 61 -1.31 7.65 3.91
C GLU A 61 -1.41 8.26 5.31
N VAL A 62 -2.55 8.87 5.61
CA VAL A 62 -2.97 9.20 6.98
C VAL A 62 -3.99 8.16 7.41
N ASN A 63 -3.76 7.55 8.56
CA ASN A 63 -4.64 6.49 9.05
C ASN A 63 -4.98 6.64 10.53
N TYR A 64 -6.10 6.03 10.91
CA TYR A 64 -6.64 5.99 12.25
C TYR A 64 -6.72 4.52 12.69
N LEU A 65 -6.02 4.21 13.77
CA LEU A 65 -5.95 2.87 14.35
C LEU A 65 -6.79 2.82 15.62
N PHE A 66 -7.86 2.02 15.63
CA PHE A 66 -8.69 1.85 16.83
C PHE A 66 -8.91 0.37 17.13
N GLY A 67 -8.90 0.01 18.40
CA GLY A 67 -8.95 -1.38 18.80
C GLY A 67 -8.62 -1.57 20.26
N GLN A 68 -8.62 -2.83 20.68
CA GLN A 68 -8.25 -3.21 22.04
C GLN A 68 -7.22 -4.34 22.00
N LYS A 69 -6.30 -4.31 22.97
CA LYS A 69 -5.23 -5.31 23.12
C LYS A 69 -4.37 -5.37 21.85
N ASN A 70 -4.39 -6.51 21.16
CA ASN A 70 -3.58 -6.73 19.96
C ASN A 70 -4.39 -6.61 18.68
N SER A 71 -5.70 -6.38 18.76
CA SER A 71 -6.62 -6.39 17.62
C SER A 71 -7.12 -4.99 17.34
N HIS A 72 -6.80 -4.49 16.15
CA HIS A 72 -7.12 -3.14 15.72
C HIS A 72 -7.74 -3.13 14.33
N PHE A 73 -8.53 -2.10 14.09
CA PHE A 73 -9.05 -1.74 12.80
C PHE A 73 -8.33 -0.47 12.33
N VAL A 74 -8.05 -0.42 11.03
CA VAL A 74 -7.42 0.69 10.34
C VAL A 74 -8.44 1.32 9.43
N PHE A 75 -8.55 2.64 9.51
CA PHE A 75 -9.22 3.48 8.53
C PHE A 75 -8.26 4.54 8.04
N GLY A 76 -8.07 4.66 6.74
CA GLY A 76 -7.11 5.60 6.19
C GLY A 76 -7.51 6.20 4.86
N ALA A 77 -6.80 7.23 4.48
CA ALA A 77 -6.83 7.80 3.14
C ALA A 77 -5.42 8.26 2.76
N GLY A 78 -5.07 8.07 1.50
CA GLY A 78 -3.73 8.29 1.01
C GLY A 78 -3.67 8.65 -0.46
N ALA A 79 -2.46 8.97 -0.87
CA ALA A 79 -2.09 9.21 -2.24
C ALA A 79 -0.88 8.36 -2.60
N TYR A 80 -0.85 7.94 -3.85
CA TYR A 80 0.27 7.26 -4.45
C TYR A 80 0.80 8.13 -5.59
N ALA A 81 2.12 8.25 -5.68
CA ALA A 81 2.79 8.89 -6.80
C ALA A 81 3.95 8.00 -7.26
N GLY A 82 3.98 7.68 -8.56
CA GLY A 82 4.95 6.75 -9.10
C GLY A 82 5.24 6.98 -10.57
N ALA A 83 6.14 6.15 -11.09
CA ALA A 83 6.46 6.08 -12.51
C ALA A 83 6.27 4.63 -12.99
N HIS A 84 5.56 4.50 -14.12
CA HIS A 84 5.47 3.28 -14.88
C HIS A 84 6.52 3.30 -15.98
N ILE A 85 7.29 2.23 -16.07
CA ILE A 85 8.32 2.01 -17.09
C ILE A 85 7.88 0.79 -17.87
N ASN A 86 7.42 1.01 -19.10
CA ASN A 86 7.07 -0.07 -20.02
C ASN A 86 8.27 -0.36 -20.91
N GLU A 87 8.70 -1.63 -21.03
CA GLU A 87 9.88 -1.98 -21.82
C GLU A 87 9.72 -1.69 -23.32
N ALA A 88 8.49 -1.70 -23.85
CA ALA A 88 8.19 -1.35 -25.23
C ALA A 88 8.11 0.17 -25.48
N GLN A 89 8.04 1.00 -24.42
CA GLN A 89 8.02 2.45 -24.53
C GLN A 89 9.30 3.09 -23.99
N SER A 90 9.95 3.93 -24.81
CA SER A 90 11.23 4.57 -24.45
C SER A 90 11.11 5.69 -23.40
N LYS A 91 9.93 5.94 -22.81
CA LYS A 91 9.71 7.04 -21.86
C LYS A 91 8.93 6.58 -20.63
N PRO A 92 9.40 6.92 -19.40
CA PRO A 92 8.63 6.67 -18.19
C PRO A 92 7.36 7.50 -18.17
N GLN A 93 6.26 6.91 -17.70
CA GLN A 93 4.98 7.59 -17.51
C GLN A 93 4.74 7.82 -16.03
N PHE A 94 4.55 9.07 -15.63
CA PHE A 94 4.21 9.39 -14.25
C PHE A 94 2.72 9.13 -13.98
N ALA A 95 2.43 8.53 -12.84
CA ALA A 95 1.08 8.28 -12.38
C ALA A 95 0.89 8.73 -10.94
N TYR A 96 -0.36 9.08 -10.64
CA TYR A 96 -0.81 9.39 -9.29
C TYR A 96 -2.21 8.84 -9.09
N SER A 97 -2.50 8.45 -7.86
CA SER A 97 -3.79 7.89 -7.47
C SER A 97 -4.11 8.27 -6.02
N PHE A 98 -5.40 8.35 -5.71
CA PHE A 98 -5.89 8.53 -4.35
C PHE A 98 -6.62 7.27 -3.93
N PHE A 99 -6.41 6.84 -2.69
CA PHE A 99 -7.01 5.63 -2.15
C PHE A 99 -7.54 5.83 -0.73
N GLY A 100 -8.54 5.04 -0.37
CA GLY A 100 -8.92 4.78 1.02
C GLY A 100 -8.24 3.51 1.52
N ASP A 101 -8.22 3.31 2.83
CA ASP A 101 -7.78 2.09 3.48
C ASP A 101 -8.80 1.63 4.52
N VAL A 102 -9.14 0.35 4.46
CA VAL A 102 -9.92 -0.36 5.48
C VAL A 102 -9.25 -1.69 5.74
N ALA A 103 -8.80 -1.91 6.97
CA ALA A 103 -8.09 -3.14 7.31
C ALA A 103 -8.32 -3.61 8.75
N TYR A 104 -8.09 -4.90 8.95
CA TYR A 104 -7.87 -5.48 10.26
C TYR A 104 -6.36 -5.65 10.49
N ARG A 105 -5.84 -5.12 11.59
CA ARG A 105 -4.44 -5.19 12.00
C ARG A 105 -4.31 -5.89 13.34
N TYR A 106 -3.56 -6.99 13.35
CA TYR A 106 -3.02 -7.58 14.56
C TYR A 106 -1.65 -6.97 14.86
N GLN A 107 -1.48 -6.35 16.03
CA GLN A 107 -0.25 -5.69 16.45
C GLN A 107 0.01 -5.94 17.92
N LYS A 108 1.14 -6.60 18.24
CA LYS A 108 1.64 -6.68 19.61
C LYS A 108 2.33 -5.37 20.00
N PRO A 109 2.38 -5.01 21.31
CA PRO A 109 3.11 -3.82 21.78
C PRO A 109 4.57 -3.80 21.33
N THR A 110 5.22 -4.96 21.36
CA THR A 110 6.54 -5.20 20.78
C THR A 110 6.50 -6.52 20.02
N GLY A 111 7.07 -6.53 18.81
CA GLY A 111 7.14 -7.72 17.98
C GLY A 111 6.30 -7.67 16.70
N PHE A 112 5.84 -8.85 16.29
CA PHE A 112 5.19 -9.07 15.00
C PHE A 112 3.89 -8.30 14.82
N THR A 113 3.72 -7.72 13.63
CA THR A 113 2.49 -7.10 13.16
C THR A 113 2.00 -7.78 11.87
N PHE A 114 0.69 -7.91 11.75
CA PHE A 114 0.00 -8.47 10.60
C PHE A 114 -1.20 -7.60 10.29
N ALA A 115 -1.47 -7.32 9.01
CA ALA A 115 -2.73 -6.73 8.63
C ALA A 115 -3.25 -7.35 7.34
N VAL A 116 -4.57 -7.36 7.19
CA VAL A 116 -5.27 -7.71 5.97
C VAL A 116 -6.37 -6.69 5.73
N GLY A 117 -6.46 -6.18 4.52
CA GLY A 117 -7.36 -5.08 4.20
C GLY A 117 -7.63 -4.92 2.73
N ILE A 118 -8.35 -3.85 2.42
CA ILE A 118 -8.69 -3.44 1.06
C ILE A 118 -8.42 -1.95 0.94
N LYS A 119 -7.71 -1.58 -0.12
CA LYS A 119 -7.48 -0.18 -0.50
C LYS A 119 -8.29 0.17 -1.75
N PRO A 120 -9.51 0.73 -1.63
CA PRO A 120 -10.24 1.24 -2.78
C PRO A 120 -9.59 2.52 -3.31
N ASN A 121 -9.45 2.66 -4.63
CA ASN A 121 -8.99 3.91 -5.24
C ASN A 121 -10.13 4.72 -5.89
N ILE A 122 -9.85 5.97 -6.26
CA ILE A 122 -10.82 6.85 -6.94
C ILE A 122 -11.30 6.33 -8.31
N ARG A 123 -10.58 5.37 -8.90
CA ARG A 123 -10.94 4.69 -10.15
C ARG A 123 -11.82 3.45 -9.92
N ARG A 124 -12.32 3.25 -8.68
CA ARG A 124 -13.18 2.12 -8.26
C ARG A 124 -12.50 0.76 -8.34
N VAL A 125 -11.17 0.75 -8.25
CA VAL A 125 -10.37 -0.46 -8.10
C VAL A 125 -10.27 -0.78 -6.62
N PHE A 126 -10.36 -2.06 -6.27
CA PHE A 126 -10.20 -2.54 -4.90
C PHE A 126 -8.94 -3.40 -4.82
N TRP A 127 -7.94 -2.94 -4.07
CA TRP A 127 -6.71 -3.70 -3.86
C TRP A 127 -6.75 -4.45 -2.54
N PRO A 128 -6.98 -5.78 -2.56
CA PRO A 128 -6.78 -6.58 -1.36
C PRO A 128 -5.30 -6.63 -1.04
N TYR A 129 -4.94 -6.38 0.21
CA TYR A 129 -3.54 -6.36 0.62
C TYR A 129 -3.32 -7.10 1.92
N ILE A 130 -2.08 -7.54 2.09
CA ILE A 130 -1.58 -8.09 3.34
C ILE A 130 -0.33 -7.31 3.73
N THR A 131 -0.17 -7.02 5.02
CA THR A 131 1.08 -6.51 5.56
C THR A 131 1.66 -7.43 6.62
N LEU A 132 2.98 -7.57 6.61
CA LEU A 132 3.77 -8.20 7.66
C LEU A 132 4.80 -7.22 8.17
N GLY A 133 4.92 -7.04 9.47
CA GLY A 133 5.85 -6.08 10.01
C GLY A 133 6.33 -6.38 11.40
N TYR A 134 7.10 -5.43 11.91
CA TYR A 134 7.66 -5.47 13.24
C TYR A 134 7.55 -4.09 13.90
N SER A 135 7.04 -4.09 15.13
CA SER A 135 6.98 -2.94 16.04
C SER A 135 8.08 -3.09 17.07
N PHE A 136 8.94 -2.06 17.20
CA PHE A 136 10.00 -1.99 18.21
C PHE A 136 9.51 -1.29 19.46
#